data_AF-A0A844D2Y5-F1
#
_entry.id   AF-A0A844D2Y5-F1
#
_cell.length_a   1.000
_cell.length_b   1.000
_cell.length_c   1.000
_cell.angle_alpha   90.00
_cell.angle_beta   90.00
_cell.angle_gamma   90.00
#
_symmetry.space_group_name_H-M   'P 1'
#
loop_
_entity.id
_entity.type
_entity.pdbx_description
1 polymer ?
#
loop_
_entity_poly.entity_id
_entity_poly.type
_entity_poly.pdbx_seq_one_letter_code
_entity_poly.pdbx_strand_id
1 'polypeptide(L)'
;MKSANVIFSRVAGVVEMTLEIDGQRIASSTSQESIALELQIHEVGHLVIDGKFSTDLPTSAETLAQASEVAFSELMPALRLIAACSTTGLASHSLLPKKARRRAVVEAKPAKTGKHPNH
;
A
#
# COMPACT_ATOMS: atom_id res chain seq x y z
N MET A 1 20.05 -1.62 -4.51
CA MET A 1 18.70 -1.73 -5.10
C MET A 1 17.83 -2.39 -4.05
N LYS A 2 16.75 -1.75 -3.61
CA LYS A 2 15.85 -2.34 -2.60
C LYS A 2 15.02 -3.44 -3.25
N SER A 3 14.86 -4.55 -2.54
CA SER A 3 14.04 -5.67 -2.98
C SER A 3 12.86 -5.87 -2.07
N ALA A 4 11.72 -6.22 -2.66
CA ALA A 4 10.50 -6.56 -1.95
C ALA A 4 10.03 -7.96 -2.30
N ASN A 5 9.33 -8.57 -1.36
CA ASN A 5 8.61 -9.82 -1.55
C ASN A 5 7.11 -9.59 -1.33
N VAL A 6 6.28 -10.15 -2.21
CA VAL A 6 4.83 -10.16 -2.06
C VAL A 6 4.33 -11.59 -1.95
N ILE A 7 3.64 -11.89 -0.86
CA ILE A 7 3.05 -13.20 -0.58
C ILE A 7 1.54 -13.07 -0.62
N PHE A 8 0.87 -14.05 -1.21
CA PHE A 8 -0.59 -14.14 -1.21
C PHE A 8 -1.06 -15.06 -0.09
N SER A 9 -2.16 -14.69 0.54
CA SER A 9 -2.87 -15.54 1.49
C SER A 9 -4.37 -15.38 1.27
N ARG A 10 -5.16 -16.40 1.64
CA ARG A 10 -6.61 -16.34 1.54
C ARG A 10 -7.23 -16.26 2.93
N VAL A 11 -7.92 -15.16 3.21
CA VAL A 11 -8.58 -14.89 4.48
C VAL A 11 -10.07 -14.69 4.22
N ALA A 12 -10.91 -15.52 4.83
CA ALA A 12 -12.37 -15.49 4.65
C ALA A 12 -12.82 -15.48 3.17
N GLY A 13 -12.10 -16.18 2.29
CA GLY A 13 -12.39 -16.27 0.86
C GLY A 13 -11.86 -15.11 0.01
N VAL A 14 -11.20 -14.12 0.60
CA VAL A 14 -10.57 -13.00 -0.11
C VAL A 14 -9.06 -13.18 -0.14
N VAL A 15 -8.43 -12.88 -1.27
CA VAL A 15 -6.98 -12.89 -1.41
C VAL A 15 -6.40 -11.60 -0.85
N GLU A 16 -5.57 -11.72 0.18
CA GLU A 16 -4.77 -10.65 0.76
C GLU A 16 -3.31 -10.78 0.31
N MET A 17 -2.71 -9.67 -0.10
CA MET A 17 -1.29 -9.55 -0.40
C MET A 17 -0.58 -8.98 0.82
N THR A 18 0.53 -9.59 1.21
CA THR A 18 1.46 -9.05 2.21
C THR A 18 2.72 -8.60 1.50
N LEU A 19 3.10 -7.33 1.69
CA LEU A 19 4.34 -6.75 1.19
C LEU A 19 5.40 -6.78 2.28
N GLU A 20 6.56 -7.33 1.94
CA GLU A 20 7.74 -7.37 2.79
C GLU A 20 8.91 -6.67 2.09
N ILE A 21 9.64 -5.84 2.83
CA ILE A 21 10.88 -5.20 2.38
C ILE A 21 11.93 -5.48 3.45
N ASP A 22 13.08 -6.01 3.05
CA ASP A 22 14.18 -6.37 3.96
C ASP A 22 13.72 -7.28 5.14
N GLY A 23 12.77 -8.17 4.88
CA GLY A 23 12.20 -9.09 5.88
C GLY A 23 11.19 -8.46 6.85
N GLN A 24 10.84 -7.19 6.65
CA GLN A 24 9.82 -6.51 7.45
C GLN A 24 8.51 -6.37 6.67
N ARG A 25 7.39 -6.74 7.29
CA ARG A 25 6.06 -6.49 6.74
C ARG A 25 5.78 -4.99 6.72
N ILE A 26 5.60 -4.44 5.52
CA ILE A 26 5.33 -3.02 5.30
C ILE A 26 3.83 -2.77 5.23
N ALA A 27 3.10 -3.63 4.49
CA ALA A 27 1.67 -3.49 4.30
C ALA A 27 0.99 -4.85 4.08
N SER A 28 -0.32 -4.91 4.33
CA SER A 28 -1.18 -5.87 3.63
C SER A 28 -2.40 -5.19 3.06
N SER A 29 -2.84 -5.69 1.91
CA SER A 29 -4.00 -5.15 1.21
C SER A 29 -4.56 -6.19 0.25
N THR A 30 -5.84 -6.06 -0.06
CA THR A 30 -6.50 -6.78 -1.14
C THR A 30 -6.42 -6.03 -2.48
N SER A 31 -5.98 -4.76 -2.47
CA SER A 31 -5.80 -3.91 -3.66
C SER A 31 -4.35 -3.95 -4.14
N GLN A 32 -4.19 -4.31 -5.42
CA GLN A 32 -2.90 -4.36 -6.09
C GLN A 32 -2.28 -2.97 -6.23
N GLU A 33 -3.12 -1.96 -6.46
CA GLU A 33 -2.74 -0.55 -6.58
C GLU A 33 -2.16 -0.03 -5.27
N SER A 34 -2.73 -0.45 -4.13
CA SER A 34 -2.20 -0.07 -2.82
C SER A 34 -0.80 -0.65 -2.61
N ILE A 35 -0.58 -1.92 -2.94
CA ILE A 35 0.75 -2.55 -2.84
C ILE A 35 1.74 -1.90 -3.82
N ALA A 36 1.33 -1.64 -5.06
CA ALA A 36 2.16 -0.96 -6.06
C ALA A 36 2.56 0.45 -5.61
N LEU A 37 1.66 1.17 -4.95
CA LEU A 37 1.96 2.48 -4.35
C LEU A 37 3.00 2.37 -3.22
N GLU A 38 2.87 1.39 -2.33
CA GLU A 38 3.87 1.17 -1.27
C GLU A 38 5.25 0.82 -1.85
N LEU A 39 5.31 -0.03 -2.89
CA LEU A 39 6.56 -0.33 -3.60
C LEU A 39 7.24 0.93 -4.14
N GLN A 40 6.44 1.88 -4.65
CA GLN A 40 6.93 3.16 -5.15
C GLN A 40 7.37 4.10 -4.01
N ILE A 41 6.57 4.25 -2.96
CA ILE A 41 6.90 5.09 -1.77
C ILE A 41 8.23 4.64 -1.17
N HIS A 42 8.46 3.34 -1.13
CA HIS A 42 9.67 2.76 -0.57
C HIS A 42 10.85 2.66 -1.56
N GLU A 43 10.68 3.13 -2.80
CA GLU A 43 11.69 3.13 -3.87
C GLU A 43 12.25 1.73 -4.14
N VAL A 44 11.37 0.73 -4.19
CA VAL A 44 11.74 -0.65 -4.52
C VAL A 44 12.10 -0.74 -6.00
N GLY A 45 13.26 -1.35 -6.28
CA GLY A 45 13.71 -1.59 -7.65
C GLY A 45 13.47 -3.02 -8.12
N HIS A 46 13.34 -3.97 -7.19
CA HIS A 46 13.22 -5.40 -7.51
C HIS A 46 12.07 -6.04 -6.73
N LEU A 47 11.18 -6.74 -7.42
CA LEU A 47 10.00 -7.38 -6.84
C LEU A 47 10.07 -8.91 -7.03
N VAL A 48 9.89 -9.63 -5.93
CA VAL A 48 9.66 -11.08 -5.90
C VAL A 48 8.21 -11.35 -5.53
N ILE A 49 7.56 -12.25 -6.26
CA ILE A 49 6.15 -12.61 -6.08
C ILE A 49 6.05 -14.10 -5.76
N ASP A 50 5.47 -14.42 -4.60
CA ASP A 50 5.22 -15.79 -4.12
C ASP A 50 6.48 -16.68 -4.08
N GLY A 51 7.68 -16.07 -4.05
CA GLY A 51 8.96 -16.76 -4.21
C GLY A 51 9.16 -17.45 -5.57
N LYS A 52 8.32 -17.18 -6.57
CA LYS A 52 8.28 -17.90 -7.86
C LYS A 52 8.67 -17.06 -9.06
N PHE A 53 8.40 -15.76 -9.01
CA PHE A 53 8.71 -14.85 -10.10
C PHE A 53 9.42 -13.62 -9.54
N SER A 54 10.46 -13.19 -10.23
CA SER A 54 11.24 -12.01 -9.88
C SER A 54 11.32 -11.07 -11.08
N THR A 55 11.21 -9.78 -10.84
CA THR A 55 11.30 -8.78 -11.91
C THR A 55 11.77 -7.44 -11.38
N ASP A 56 12.34 -6.64 -12.27
CA ASP A 56 12.70 -5.27 -11.97
C ASP A 56 11.48 -4.35 -12.15
N LEU A 57 11.47 -3.27 -11.39
CA LEU A 57 10.47 -2.21 -11.44
C LEU A 57 11.02 -0.98 -12.18
N PRO A 58 10.20 -0.29 -12.99
CA PRO A 58 8.82 -0.62 -13.35
C PRO A 58 8.73 -1.85 -14.27
N THR A 59 7.61 -2.56 -14.19
CA THR A 59 7.39 -3.76 -15.02
C THR A 59 6.98 -3.37 -16.44
N SER A 60 7.10 -4.32 -17.38
CA SER A 60 6.70 -4.14 -18.79
C SER A 60 5.61 -5.13 -19.21
N ALA A 61 5.07 -4.94 -20.42
CA ALA A 61 4.16 -5.92 -21.03
C ALA A 61 4.84 -7.28 -21.24
N GLU A 62 6.14 -7.31 -21.52
CA GLU A 62 6.93 -8.54 -21.63
C GLU A 62 7.00 -9.26 -20.28
N THR A 63 7.28 -8.53 -19.19
CA THR A 63 7.26 -9.08 -17.83
C THR A 63 5.92 -9.71 -17.50
N LEU A 64 4.82 -9.06 -17.88
CA LEU A 64 3.47 -9.58 -17.66
C LEU A 64 3.22 -10.87 -18.45
N ALA A 65 3.69 -10.95 -19.69
CA ALA A 65 3.59 -12.16 -20.50
C ALA A 65 4.38 -13.32 -19.87
N GLN A 66 5.64 -13.07 -19.46
CA GLN A 66 6.47 -14.07 -18.78
C GLN A 66 5.82 -14.56 -17.48
N ALA A 67 5.26 -13.64 -16.68
CA ALA A 67 4.59 -14.01 -15.45
C ALA A 67 3.31 -14.82 -15.67
N SER A 68 2.64 -14.68 -16.82
CA SER A 68 1.44 -15.45 -17.13
C SER A 68 1.69 -16.95 -17.29
N GLU A 69 2.96 -17.33 -17.51
CA GLU A 69 3.41 -18.72 -17.60
C GLU A 69 3.78 -19.32 -16.24
N VAL A 70 3.79 -18.52 -15.17
CA VAL A 70 4.19 -18.96 -13.83
C VAL A 70 3.00 -19.52 -13.04
N ALA A 71 3.21 -20.66 -12.38
CA ALA A 71 2.23 -21.31 -11.52
C ALA A 71 2.12 -20.63 -10.13
N PHE A 72 1.60 -19.40 -10.09
CA PHE A 72 1.31 -18.71 -8.83
C PHE A 72 0.21 -19.41 -8.02
N SER A 73 0.27 -19.27 -6.69
CA SER A 73 -0.84 -19.67 -5.81
C SER A 73 -2.12 -18.90 -6.15
N GLU A 74 -1.98 -17.63 -6.52
CA GLU A 74 -3.08 -16.74 -6.91
C GLU A 74 -2.70 -15.98 -8.21
N LEU A 75 -2.91 -16.64 -9.37
CA LEU A 75 -2.49 -16.12 -10.69
C LEU A 75 -3.06 -14.74 -11.02
N MET A 76 -4.38 -14.56 -10.90
CA MET A 76 -5.02 -13.29 -11.28
C MET A 76 -4.54 -12.10 -10.42
N PRO A 77 -4.49 -12.21 -9.07
CA PRO A 77 -3.87 -11.19 -8.23
C PRO A 77 -2.40 -10.88 -8.58
N ALA A 78 -1.59 -11.90 -8.87
CA ALA A 78 -0.20 -11.72 -9.27
C ALA A 78 -0.05 -10.93 -10.57
N LEU A 79 -0.79 -11.30 -11.63
CA LEU A 79 -0.75 -10.60 -12.91
C LEU A 79 -1.26 -9.16 -12.79
N ARG A 80 -2.31 -8.92 -12.00
CA ARG A 80 -2.81 -7.57 -11.75
C ARG A 80 -1.81 -6.70 -11.00
N LEU A 81 -1.08 -7.28 -10.03
CA LEU A 81 -0.03 -6.57 -9.32
C LEU A 81 1.11 -6.18 -10.26
N ILE A 82 1.55 -7.12 -11.11
CA ILE A 82 2.58 -6.86 -12.13
C ILE A 82 2.11 -5.75 -13.07
N ALA A 83 0.86 -5.78 -13.53
CA ALA A 83 0.30 -4.73 -14.36
C ALA A 83 0.24 -3.37 -13.62
N ALA A 84 -0.14 -3.34 -12.34
CA ALA A 84 -0.15 -2.12 -11.54
C ALA A 84 1.25 -1.53 -11.35
N CYS A 85 2.28 -2.37 -11.34
CA CYS A 85 3.68 -1.96 -11.25
C CYS A 85 4.28 -1.44 -12.57
N SER A 86 3.51 -1.44 -13.68
CA SER A 86 3.95 -0.87 -14.97
C SER A 86 3.72 0.65 -15.04
N THR A 87 2.80 1.17 -14.22
CA THR A 87 2.38 2.58 -14.23
C THR A 87 3.03 3.42 -13.12
N THR A 88 3.92 2.84 -12.32
CA THR A 88 4.63 3.47 -11.19
C THR A 88 5.63 4.58 -11.59
N GLY A 89 5.56 5.08 -12.82
CA GLY A 89 6.13 6.36 -13.24
C GLY A 89 5.20 7.58 -13.09
N LEU A 90 3.91 7.39 -12.77
CA LEU A 90 2.90 8.48 -12.78
C LEU A 90 2.67 9.18 -11.43
N ALA A 91 3.17 8.66 -10.31
CA ALA A 91 2.94 9.28 -8.99
C ALA A 91 3.95 10.39 -8.61
N SER A 92 4.86 10.79 -9.49
CA SER A 92 5.76 11.93 -9.24
C SER A 92 5.06 13.30 -9.32
N HIS A 93 3.77 13.36 -9.70
CA HIS A 93 3.06 14.64 -9.88
C HIS A 93 1.79 14.83 -9.03
N SER A 94 1.44 13.92 -8.12
CA SER A 94 0.25 14.10 -7.26
C SER A 94 0.50 13.82 -5.79
N LEU A 95 1.58 14.37 -5.24
CA LEU A 95 1.62 14.71 -3.82
C LEU A 95 0.81 16.00 -3.63
N LEU A 96 -0.52 15.90 -3.76
CA LEU A 96 -1.40 16.92 -3.20
C LEU A 96 -1.13 16.99 -1.69
N PRO A 97 -0.69 18.14 -1.15
CA PRO A 97 -0.34 18.22 0.25
C PRO A 97 -1.58 17.90 1.08
N LYS A 98 -1.42 16.99 2.05
CA LYS A 98 -2.34 16.81 3.17
C LYS A 98 -2.56 18.17 3.83
N LYS A 99 -3.54 18.94 3.36
CA LYS A 99 -4.01 20.15 4.06
C LYS A 99 -4.61 19.65 5.36
N ALA A 100 -3.82 19.78 6.41
CA ALA A 100 -4.17 19.47 7.78
C ALA A 100 -5.58 20.01 8.07
N ARG A 101 -6.53 19.10 8.29
CA ARG A 101 -7.85 19.43 8.81
C ARG A 101 -7.63 19.90 10.25
N ARG A 102 -7.37 21.20 10.44
CA ARG A 102 -7.43 21.83 11.75
C ARG A 102 -8.85 21.60 12.28
N ARG A 103 -9.00 20.61 13.17
CA ARG A 103 -10.18 20.50 14.02
C ARG A 103 -10.15 21.76 14.89
N ALA A 104 -11.04 22.70 14.60
CA ALA A 104 -11.37 23.74 15.56
C ALA A 104 -11.91 23.02 16.79
N VAL A 105 -11.12 23.02 17.87
CA VAL A 105 -11.62 22.71 19.21
C VAL A 105 -12.67 23.77 19.49
N VAL A 106 -13.94 23.37 19.49
CA VAL A 106 -15.00 24.18 20.05
C VAL A 106 -14.71 24.24 21.54
N GLU A 107 -14.18 25.37 21.99
CA GLU A 107 -14.03 25.70 23.40
C GLU A 107 -15.44 25.79 24.00
N ALA A 108 -15.92 24.68 24.56
CA ALA A 108 -17.10 24.67 25.39
C ALA A 108 -16.76 25.43 26.67
N LYS A 109 -17.27 26.67 26.78
CA LYS A 109 -17.23 27.45 28.03
C LYS A 109 -17.78 26.59 29.17
N PRO A 110 -17.05 26.44 30.30
CA PRO A 110 -17.61 25.79 31.46
C PRO A 110 -18.71 26.68 32.05
N ALA A 111 -19.88 26.08 32.26
CA ALA A 111 -20.95 26.65 33.04
C ALA A 111 -20.44 26.95 34.46
N LYS A 112 -20.41 28.24 34.84
CA LYS A 112 -20.16 28.63 36.23
C LYS A 112 -21.36 28.25 37.08
N THR A 113 -21.21 27.18 37.85
CA THR A 113 -22.03 26.82 38.99
C THR A 113 -21.62 27.65 40.21
N GLY A 114 -22.61 28.33 40.81
CA GLY A 114 -22.79 28.59 42.25
C GLY A 114 -21.73 29.37 43.04
N LYS A 115 -22.14 30.49 43.66
CA LYS A 115 -22.37 30.62 45.12
C LYS A 115 -22.43 32.09 45.56
N HIS A 116 -23.42 32.38 46.41
CA HIS A 116 -23.50 33.52 47.34
C HIS A 116 -22.17 33.77 48.08
N PRO A 117 -21.92 35.02 48.51
CA PRO A 117 -21.96 35.23 49.96
C PRO A 117 -22.64 36.55 50.40
N ASN A 118 -23.17 36.49 51.63
CA ASN A 118 -23.49 37.60 52.52
C ASN A 118 -22.43 38.72 52.50
N HIS A 119 -22.86 39.98 52.53
CA HIS A 119 -22.72 40.84 53.71
C HIS A 119 -23.65 42.07 53.63
#